data_AF-A0A8J2TTE4-F1
#
_entry.id   AF-A0A8J2TTE4-F1
#
_cell.length_a   1.000
_cell.length_b   1.000
_cell.length_c   1.000
_cell.angle_alpha   90.00
_cell.angle_beta   90.00
_cell.angle_gamma   90.00
#
_symmetry.space_group_name_H-M   'P 1'
#
loop_
_entity.id
_entity.type
_entity.pdbx_description
1 polymer ?
#
loop_
_entity_poly.entity_id
_entity_poly.type
_entity_poly.pdbx_seq_one_letter_code
_entity_poly.pdbx_strand_id
1 'polypeptide(L)'
;MPTPIHSKIINKVARKILKEYGIERKGQSRKWLDDHYWFTTGIEFQPFKDRQGTCLNVGVNFHWYQKGYFSYDIGYRESEFIDFVNEEQFEKEMCTLTELALNRTLELREKLSDLNTATNTILNHEFTSDSLWGNYHRAIICGLNNDQKKAHQYFELILKNKLEYGWELELKKRVEQLKSESGNTIEFRKEIDYIIEETRKEKKLKETDIKNVW
;
A
#
# COMPACT_ATOMS: atom_id res chain seq x y z
N MET A 1 -8.04 22.55 19.00
CA MET A 1 -7.74 23.68 18.10
C MET A 1 -8.51 23.51 16.79
N PRO A 2 -9.02 24.60 16.20
CA PRO A 2 -9.71 24.52 14.91
C PRO A 2 -8.76 24.07 13.79
N THR A 3 -9.28 23.32 12.81
CA THR A 3 -8.50 22.91 11.63
C THR A 3 -8.02 24.14 10.86
N PRO A 4 -6.71 24.28 10.58
CA PRO A 4 -6.18 25.40 9.80
C PRO A 4 -6.79 25.51 8.40
N ILE A 5 -6.86 26.72 7.85
CA ILE A 5 -7.50 26.98 6.55
C ILE A 5 -6.91 26.14 5.41
N HIS A 6 -5.57 26.06 5.30
CA HIS A 6 -4.90 25.22 4.28
C HIS A 6 -5.31 23.74 4.39
N SER A 7 -5.48 23.22 5.61
CA SER A 7 -5.93 21.85 5.84
C SER A 7 -7.40 21.67 5.47
N LYS A 8 -8.26 22.70 5.64
CA LYS A 8 -9.65 22.67 5.17
C LYS A 8 -9.72 22.63 3.64
N ILE A 9 -8.90 23.42 2.96
CA ILE A 9 -8.82 23.45 1.48
C ILE A 9 -8.43 22.07 0.94
N ILE A 10 -7.33 21.48 1.43
CA ILE A 10 -6.90 20.11 1.05
C ILE A 10 -8.07 19.13 1.14
N ASN A 11 -8.73 19.08 2.31
CA ASN A 11 -9.79 18.09 2.53
C ASN A 11 -11.04 18.37 1.70
N LYS A 12 -11.39 19.65 1.45
CA LYS A 12 -12.51 20.06 0.59
C LYS A 12 -12.28 19.59 -0.84
N VAL A 13 -11.11 19.89 -1.40
CA VAL A 13 -10.75 19.56 -2.79
C VAL A 13 -10.60 18.05 -2.96
N ALA A 14 -9.83 17.40 -2.09
CA ALA A 14 -9.64 15.96 -2.11
C ALA A 14 -10.97 15.20 -2.02
N ARG A 15 -11.89 15.62 -1.14
CA ARG A 15 -13.23 15.03 -1.04
C ARG A 15 -14.02 15.17 -2.34
N LYS A 16 -13.97 16.35 -2.97
CA LYS A 16 -14.74 16.65 -4.16
C LYS A 16 -14.37 15.71 -5.31
N ILE A 17 -13.07 15.43 -5.48
CA ILE A 17 -12.56 14.62 -6.59
C ILE A 17 -12.55 13.13 -6.25
N LEU A 18 -12.01 12.75 -5.09
CA LEU A 18 -11.71 11.35 -4.78
C LEU A 18 -12.96 10.53 -4.40
N LYS A 19 -14.00 11.19 -3.86
CA LYS A 19 -15.22 10.50 -3.38
C LYS A 19 -15.93 9.72 -4.49
N GLU A 20 -15.94 10.23 -5.71
CA GLU A 20 -16.61 9.60 -6.85
C GLU A 20 -15.97 8.25 -7.24
N TYR A 21 -14.73 8.01 -6.80
CA TYR A 21 -13.95 6.81 -7.10
C TYR A 21 -13.89 5.81 -5.93
N GLY A 22 -14.72 6.02 -4.90
CA GLY A 22 -14.75 5.17 -3.69
C GLY A 22 -13.57 5.38 -2.75
N ILE A 23 -12.75 6.41 -2.98
CA ILE A 23 -11.56 6.69 -2.17
C ILE A 23 -11.96 7.51 -0.95
N GLU A 24 -11.67 6.99 0.24
CA GLU A 24 -12.20 7.51 1.49
C GLU A 24 -11.15 8.15 2.39
N ARG A 25 -11.57 9.17 3.13
CA ARG A 25 -10.69 9.86 4.08
C ARG A 25 -10.47 9.00 5.33
N LYS A 26 -9.20 8.85 5.74
CA LYS A 26 -8.84 8.22 7.02
C LYS A 26 -9.05 9.17 8.19
N GLY A 27 -10.22 9.08 8.82
CA GLY A 27 -10.59 9.88 10.00
C GLY A 27 -10.55 11.38 9.72
N GLN A 28 -9.88 12.14 10.60
CA GLN A 28 -9.71 13.60 10.45
C GLN A 28 -8.31 14.00 9.91
N SER A 29 -7.55 13.04 9.37
CA SER A 29 -6.23 13.29 8.81
C SER A 29 -6.28 13.89 7.40
N ARG A 30 -5.12 14.10 6.77
CA ARG A 30 -5.01 14.43 5.33
C ARG A 30 -4.66 13.20 4.48
N LYS A 31 -5.03 12.00 4.99
CA LYS A 31 -4.82 10.73 4.30
C LYS A 31 -6.12 10.21 3.72
N TRP A 32 -6.03 9.63 2.54
CA TRP A 32 -7.13 9.01 1.81
C TRP A 32 -6.71 7.60 1.39
N LEU A 33 -7.67 6.67 1.38
CA LEU A 33 -7.44 5.25 1.17
C LEU A 33 -8.32 4.75 0.04
N ASP A 34 -7.69 4.09 -0.93
CA ASP A 34 -8.33 3.27 -1.95
C ASP A 34 -8.11 1.79 -1.56
N ASP A 35 -9.10 1.19 -0.90
CA ASP A 35 -8.99 -0.15 -0.30
C ASP A 35 -9.49 -1.24 -1.26
N HIS A 36 -8.60 -2.16 -1.64
CA HIS A 36 -8.86 -3.28 -2.56
C HIS A 36 -8.63 -4.64 -1.91
N TYR A 37 -8.98 -4.77 -0.63
CA TYR A 37 -8.86 -5.98 0.18
C TYR A 37 -7.41 -6.40 0.51
N TRP A 38 -6.63 -6.85 -0.48
CA TRP A 38 -5.27 -7.37 -0.31
C TRP A 38 -4.19 -6.29 -0.42
N PHE A 39 -4.56 -5.11 -0.90
CA PHE A 39 -3.75 -3.91 -0.87
C PHE A 39 -4.62 -2.67 -0.62
N THR A 40 -3.98 -1.59 -0.20
CA THR A 40 -4.58 -0.25 -0.15
C THR A 40 -3.64 0.73 -0.84
N THR A 41 -4.14 1.56 -1.73
CA THR A 41 -3.39 2.75 -2.18
C THR A 41 -3.64 3.88 -1.20
N GLY A 42 -2.58 4.35 -0.54
CA GLY A 42 -2.63 5.49 0.37
C GLY A 42 -2.24 6.77 -0.34
N ILE A 43 -3.10 7.78 -0.26
CA ILE A 43 -2.81 9.15 -0.66
C ILE A 43 -2.59 9.97 0.61
N GLU A 44 -1.44 10.62 0.73
CA GLU A 44 -1.13 11.49 1.86
C GLU A 44 -0.69 12.86 1.38
N PHE A 45 -1.45 13.88 1.79
CA PHE A 45 -1.00 15.26 1.75
C PHE A 45 -0.15 15.53 2.99
N GLN A 46 1.15 15.23 2.88
CA GLN A 46 2.11 15.23 3.98
C GLN A 46 2.46 16.66 4.42
N PRO A 47 2.21 17.04 5.68
CA PRO A 47 2.66 18.32 6.24
C PRO A 47 4.15 18.33 6.56
N PHE A 48 4.70 19.53 6.71
CA PHE A 48 5.94 19.78 7.44
C PHE A 48 5.66 20.62 8.69
N LYS A 49 6.44 20.41 9.75
CA LYS A 49 6.21 21.00 11.08
C LYS A 49 6.21 22.53 11.05
N ASP A 50 7.11 23.13 10.29
CA ASP A 50 7.39 24.57 10.31
C ASP A 50 6.97 25.29 9.02
N ARG A 51 6.22 24.61 8.14
CA ARG A 51 5.74 25.18 6.87
C ARG A 51 4.26 24.87 6.66
N GLN A 52 3.50 25.89 6.29
CA GLN A 52 2.12 25.70 5.89
C GLN A 52 2.10 25.26 4.43
N GLY A 53 1.57 24.07 4.15
CA GLY A 53 1.62 23.49 2.82
C GLY A 53 1.57 21.97 2.86
N THR A 54 1.96 21.34 1.75
CA THR A 54 1.98 19.88 1.63
C THR A 54 2.94 19.38 0.54
N CYS A 55 3.47 18.17 0.72
CA CYS A 55 3.85 17.30 -0.40
C CYS A 55 2.72 16.30 -0.68
N LEU A 56 2.70 15.73 -1.88
CA LEU A 56 1.86 14.60 -2.22
C LEU A 56 2.66 13.29 -2.15
N ASN A 57 2.17 12.33 -1.38
CA ASN A 57 2.60 10.95 -1.45
C ASN A 57 1.44 10.06 -1.96
N VAL A 58 1.71 9.17 -2.90
CA VAL A 58 0.79 8.13 -3.37
C VAL A 58 1.55 6.81 -3.48
N GLY A 59 1.00 5.76 -2.91
CA GLY A 59 1.57 4.44 -3.08
C GLY A 59 0.78 3.32 -2.43
N VAL A 60 1.14 2.11 -2.80
CA VAL A 60 0.47 0.87 -2.41
C VAL A 60 1.06 0.33 -1.13
N ASN A 61 0.19 -0.17 -0.28
CA ASN A 61 0.54 -1.02 0.84
C ASN A 61 -0.12 -2.39 0.71
N PHE A 62 0.68 -3.44 0.63
CA PHE A 62 0.17 -4.83 0.64
C PHE A 62 -0.23 -5.26 2.06
N HIS A 63 -1.14 -6.23 2.16
CA HIS A 63 -1.72 -6.68 3.43
C HIS A 63 -1.35 -8.12 3.82
N TRP A 64 -0.55 -8.81 3.01
CA TRP A 64 -0.06 -10.17 3.28
C TRP A 64 1.19 -10.21 4.20
N TYR A 65 1.39 -9.16 5.00
CA TYR A 65 2.35 -9.14 6.11
C TYR A 65 1.72 -8.33 7.25
N GLN A 66 1.55 -9.00 8.39
CA GLN A 66 0.83 -8.45 9.54
C GLN A 66 1.56 -7.25 10.15
N LYS A 67 0.91 -6.09 10.07
CA LYS A 67 1.37 -4.83 10.67
C LYS A 67 0.21 -3.85 10.82
N GLY A 68 0.15 -3.16 11.96
CA GLY A 68 -0.87 -2.13 12.25
C GLY A 68 -0.64 -0.75 11.63
N TYR A 69 0.34 -0.60 10.73
CA TYR A 69 0.66 0.66 10.07
C TYR A 69 0.75 0.50 8.54
N PHE A 70 0.63 1.62 7.83
CA PHE A 70 0.76 1.68 6.38
C PHE A 70 2.21 1.99 6.01
N SER A 71 2.78 1.23 5.07
CA SER A 71 4.03 1.54 4.37
C SER A 71 3.75 1.79 2.89
N TYR A 72 4.74 2.30 2.17
CA TYR A 72 4.69 2.41 0.73
C TYR A 72 5.58 1.34 0.12
N ASP A 73 4.96 0.23 -0.30
CA ASP A 73 5.64 -0.91 -0.89
C ASP A 73 5.87 -0.68 -2.41
N ILE A 74 4.96 0.04 -3.08
CA ILE A 74 5.12 0.55 -4.46
C ILE A 74 4.71 2.02 -4.50
N GLY A 75 5.53 2.90 -5.07
CA GLY A 75 5.29 4.35 -5.13
C GLY A 75 5.67 5.06 -3.82
N TYR A 76 5.69 6.39 -3.82
CA TYR A 76 5.88 7.22 -2.62
C TYR A 76 5.62 8.70 -2.96
N ARG A 77 6.66 9.52 -3.10
CA ARG A 77 6.59 10.97 -3.29
C ARG A 77 6.27 11.29 -4.75
N GLU A 78 5.19 12.02 -4.98
CA GLU A 78 4.71 12.40 -6.32
C GLU A 78 4.81 13.92 -6.58
N SER A 79 5.13 14.73 -5.56
CA SER A 79 5.33 16.18 -5.74
C SER A 79 6.37 16.75 -4.80
N GLU A 80 7.02 17.85 -5.19
CA GLU A 80 7.72 18.70 -4.25
C GLU A 80 6.76 19.37 -3.25
N PHE A 81 7.32 20.04 -2.24
CA PHE A 81 6.51 20.77 -1.26
C PHE A 81 5.90 22.02 -1.89
N ILE A 82 4.59 22.17 -1.74
CA ILE A 82 3.84 23.35 -2.15
C ILE A 82 3.47 24.14 -0.91
N ASP A 83 3.99 25.37 -0.82
CA ASP A 83 3.66 26.31 0.25
C ASP A 83 2.25 26.88 0.08
N PHE A 84 1.60 27.13 1.22
CA PHE A 84 0.37 27.89 1.30
C PHE A 84 0.72 29.39 1.30
N VAL A 85 0.50 30.06 0.17
CA VAL A 85 0.69 31.52 0.05
C VAL A 85 -0.62 32.27 0.31
N ASN A 86 -1.69 31.82 -0.35
CA ASN A 86 -3.06 32.33 -0.16
C ASN A 86 -4.08 31.27 -0.57
N GLU A 87 -5.37 31.50 -0.28
CA GLU A 87 -6.43 30.51 -0.53
C GLU A 87 -6.63 30.21 -2.03
N GLU A 88 -6.61 31.22 -2.89
CA GLU A 88 -6.85 31.06 -4.34
C GLU A 88 -5.74 30.22 -5.01
N GLN A 89 -4.47 30.57 -4.74
CA GLN A 89 -3.32 29.82 -5.23
C GLN A 89 -3.36 28.38 -4.71
N PHE A 90 -3.60 28.20 -3.42
CA PHE A 90 -3.55 26.87 -2.83
C PHE A 90 -4.72 25.99 -3.25
N GLU A 91 -5.93 26.53 -3.44
CA GLU A 91 -7.07 25.76 -3.98
C GLU A 91 -6.76 25.27 -5.41
N LYS A 92 -6.14 26.09 -6.25
CA LYS A 92 -5.70 25.68 -7.60
C LYS A 92 -4.64 24.56 -7.54
N GLU A 93 -3.60 24.72 -6.73
CA GLU A 93 -2.58 23.67 -6.57
C GLU A 93 -3.18 22.37 -6.01
N MET A 94 -4.13 22.46 -5.09
CA MET A 94 -4.78 21.28 -4.52
C MET A 94 -5.64 20.55 -5.54
N CYS A 95 -6.26 21.25 -6.50
CA CYS A 95 -6.94 20.58 -7.62
C CYS A 95 -5.94 19.77 -8.43
N THR A 96 -4.82 20.38 -8.85
CA THR A 96 -3.78 19.71 -9.64
C THR A 96 -3.16 18.52 -8.89
N LEU A 97 -2.78 18.67 -7.62
CA LEU A 97 -2.25 17.56 -6.82
C LEU A 97 -3.27 16.44 -6.64
N THR A 98 -4.54 16.78 -6.44
CA THR A 98 -5.58 15.75 -6.23
C THR A 98 -5.86 14.98 -7.52
N GLU A 99 -5.86 15.66 -8.67
CA GLU A 99 -5.97 15.01 -9.98
C GLU A 99 -4.77 14.10 -10.26
N LEU A 100 -3.55 14.55 -9.95
CA LEU A 100 -2.36 13.70 -10.02
C LEU A 100 -2.50 12.47 -9.11
N ALA A 101 -2.97 12.67 -7.87
CA ALA A 101 -3.17 11.59 -6.92
C ALA A 101 -4.19 10.56 -7.41
N LEU A 102 -5.30 11.05 -7.99
CA LEU A 102 -6.34 10.20 -8.58
C LEU A 102 -5.77 9.38 -9.74
N ASN A 103 -5.11 10.04 -10.71
CA ASN A 103 -4.55 9.36 -11.88
C ASN A 103 -3.56 8.27 -11.47
N ARG A 104 -2.66 8.58 -10.53
CA ARG A 104 -1.70 7.61 -10.00
C ARG A 104 -2.37 6.45 -9.28
N THR A 105 -3.44 6.73 -8.53
CA THR A 105 -4.22 5.70 -7.83
C THR A 105 -4.92 4.77 -8.80
N LEU A 106 -5.53 5.30 -9.86
CA LEU A 106 -6.21 4.51 -10.89
C LEU A 106 -5.22 3.64 -11.69
N GLU A 107 -4.03 4.16 -12.00
CA GLU A 107 -2.96 3.39 -12.63
C GLU A 107 -2.53 2.20 -11.74
N LEU A 108 -2.34 2.44 -10.44
CA LEU A 108 -1.98 1.39 -9.48
C LEU A 108 -3.11 0.35 -9.34
N ARG A 109 -4.37 0.81 -9.34
CA ARG A 109 -5.55 -0.05 -9.32
C ARG A 109 -5.60 -0.97 -10.54
N GLU A 110 -5.32 -0.45 -11.73
CA GLU A 110 -5.27 -1.24 -12.96
C GLU A 110 -4.14 -2.29 -12.91
N LYS A 111 -2.94 -1.85 -12.51
CA LYS A 111 -1.74 -2.70 -12.41
C LYS A 111 -1.82 -3.81 -11.36
N LEU A 112 -2.77 -3.71 -10.43
CA LEU A 112 -3.02 -4.65 -9.34
C LEU A 112 -4.48 -5.15 -9.34
N SER A 113 -5.17 -5.08 -10.48
CA SER A 113 -6.59 -5.41 -10.57
C SER A 113 -6.89 -6.90 -10.38
N ASP A 114 -5.97 -7.78 -10.78
CA ASP A 114 -6.06 -9.22 -10.63
C ASP A 114 -4.67 -9.86 -10.42
N LEU A 115 -4.63 -11.15 -10.04
CA LEU A 115 -3.40 -11.87 -9.74
C LEU A 115 -2.40 -11.92 -10.92
N ASN A 116 -2.87 -12.08 -12.15
CA ASN A 116 -1.98 -12.19 -13.31
C ASN A 116 -1.35 -10.84 -13.62
N THR A 117 -2.17 -9.79 -13.68
CA THR A 117 -1.69 -8.42 -13.90
C THR A 117 -0.76 -7.99 -12.77
N ALA A 118 -1.12 -8.27 -11.52
CA ALA A 118 -0.28 -8.01 -10.35
C ALA A 118 1.03 -8.79 -10.37
N THR A 119 1.03 -10.05 -10.80
CA THR A 119 2.25 -10.86 -10.93
C THR A 119 3.24 -10.16 -11.84
N ASN A 120 2.80 -9.72 -13.03
CA ASN A 120 3.66 -9.00 -13.97
C ASN A 120 4.18 -7.68 -13.36
N THR A 121 3.33 -6.92 -12.66
CA THR A 121 3.72 -5.67 -12.00
C THR A 121 4.76 -5.92 -10.91
N ILE A 122 4.51 -6.85 -9.99
CA ILE A 122 5.34 -7.08 -8.80
C ILE A 122 6.68 -7.73 -9.15
N LEU A 123 6.70 -8.68 -10.10
CA LEU A 123 7.94 -9.33 -10.51
C LEU A 123 8.92 -8.33 -11.16
N ASN A 124 8.40 -7.35 -11.90
CA ASN A 124 9.19 -6.34 -12.61
C ASN A 124 9.42 -5.04 -11.82
N HIS A 125 8.87 -4.92 -10.61
CA HIS A 125 9.07 -3.74 -9.78
C HIS A 125 10.40 -3.81 -9.03
N GLU A 126 11.12 -2.69 -8.94
CA GLU A 126 12.33 -2.55 -8.11
C GLU A 126 11.97 -1.99 -6.73
N PHE A 127 12.07 -2.81 -5.69
CA PHE A 127 11.73 -2.39 -4.33
C PHE A 127 12.95 -1.77 -3.63
N THR A 128 12.71 -0.79 -2.74
CA THR A 128 13.80 -0.18 -1.93
C THR A 128 14.58 -1.21 -1.11
N SER A 129 13.90 -2.25 -0.63
CA SER A 129 14.48 -3.38 0.10
C SER A 129 14.26 -4.66 -0.71
N ASP A 130 14.82 -4.69 -1.93
CA ASP A 130 14.51 -5.72 -2.90
C ASP A 130 14.87 -7.14 -2.44
N SER A 131 16.04 -7.30 -1.80
CA SER A 131 16.51 -8.60 -1.33
C SER A 131 15.64 -9.20 -0.22
N LEU A 132 14.88 -8.38 0.50
CA LEU A 132 14.02 -8.78 1.62
C LEU A 132 12.55 -8.62 1.26
N TRP A 133 12.03 -7.38 1.27
CA TRP A 133 10.62 -7.10 1.01
C TRP A 133 10.24 -7.36 -0.44
N GLY A 134 11.08 -6.99 -1.40
CA GLY A 134 10.80 -7.27 -2.81
C GLY A 134 10.62 -8.77 -3.06
N ASN A 135 11.58 -9.58 -2.61
CA ASN A 135 11.46 -11.04 -2.67
C ASN A 135 10.26 -11.57 -1.88
N TYR A 136 9.90 -10.98 -0.74
CA TYR A 136 8.70 -11.36 0.00
C TYR A 136 7.44 -11.17 -0.85
N HIS A 137 7.24 -9.97 -1.43
CA HIS A 137 6.10 -9.69 -2.30
C HIS A 137 6.06 -10.62 -3.52
N ARG A 138 7.21 -10.87 -4.14
CA ARG A 138 7.33 -11.80 -5.29
C ARG A 138 7.00 -13.24 -4.91
N ALA A 139 7.43 -13.69 -3.73
CA ALA A 139 7.11 -15.03 -3.24
C ALA A 139 5.60 -15.21 -3.04
N ILE A 140 4.94 -14.24 -2.38
CA ILE A 140 3.49 -14.30 -2.14
C ILE A 140 2.71 -14.32 -3.45
N ILE A 141 2.99 -13.39 -4.37
CA ILE A 141 2.20 -13.30 -5.62
C ILE A 141 2.39 -14.54 -6.50
N CYS A 142 3.60 -15.11 -6.56
CA CYS A 142 3.84 -16.38 -7.24
C CYS A 142 3.06 -17.53 -6.59
N GLY A 143 3.05 -17.62 -5.26
CA GLY A 143 2.33 -18.66 -4.53
C GLY A 143 0.81 -18.58 -4.74
N LEU A 144 0.24 -17.37 -4.69
CA LEU A 144 -1.18 -17.13 -4.97
C LEU A 144 -1.55 -17.51 -6.40
N ASN A 145 -0.66 -17.28 -7.37
CA ASN A 145 -0.85 -17.63 -8.77
C ASN A 145 -0.37 -19.06 -9.13
N ASN A 146 -0.22 -19.94 -8.13
CA ASN A 146 0.15 -21.35 -8.29
C ASN A 146 1.55 -21.60 -8.93
N ASP A 147 2.43 -20.60 -8.98
CA ASP A 147 3.85 -20.75 -9.37
C ASP A 147 4.69 -21.08 -8.12
N GLN A 148 4.46 -22.29 -7.60
CA GLN A 148 5.10 -22.77 -6.37
C GLN A 148 6.62 -22.77 -6.48
N LYS A 149 7.15 -23.08 -7.66
CA LYS A 149 8.61 -23.11 -7.90
C LYS A 149 9.22 -21.73 -7.72
N LYS A 150 8.65 -20.69 -8.33
CA LYS A 150 9.16 -19.32 -8.14
C LYS A 150 8.91 -18.81 -6.72
N ALA A 151 7.77 -19.14 -6.12
CA ALA A 151 7.50 -18.78 -4.73
C ALA A 151 8.60 -19.30 -3.79
N HIS A 152 8.95 -20.59 -3.91
CA HIS A 152 10.06 -21.20 -3.17
C HIS A 152 11.39 -20.51 -3.44
N GLN A 153 11.71 -20.20 -4.70
CA GLN A 153 12.96 -19.52 -5.06
C GLN A 153 13.09 -18.16 -4.37
N TYR A 154 12.02 -17.36 -4.36
CA TYR A 154 12.04 -16.06 -3.70
C TYR A 154 12.11 -16.17 -2.17
N PHE A 155 11.41 -17.13 -1.56
CA PHE A 155 11.58 -17.39 -0.12
C PHE A 155 13.01 -17.82 0.23
N GLU A 156 13.67 -18.65 -0.59
CA GLU A 156 15.07 -19.02 -0.37
C GLU A 156 16.02 -17.83 -0.49
N LEU A 157 15.75 -16.89 -1.41
CA LEU A 157 16.55 -15.66 -1.50
C LEU A 157 16.45 -14.82 -0.24
N ILE A 158 15.28 -14.77 0.41
CA ILE A 158 15.11 -14.11 1.70
C ILE A 158 15.95 -14.80 2.78
N LEU A 159 15.84 -16.14 2.87
CA LEU A 159 16.53 -16.93 3.90
C LEU A 159 18.06 -16.93 3.78
N LYS A 160 18.61 -16.53 2.64
CA LYS A 160 20.05 -16.31 2.44
C LYS A 160 20.56 -15.00 3.04
N ASN A 161 19.69 -14.04 3.35
CA ASN A 161 20.12 -12.80 4.00
C ASN A 161 20.59 -13.07 5.43
N LYS A 162 21.46 -12.20 5.92
CA LYS A 162 21.86 -12.19 7.33
C LYS A 162 20.74 -11.53 8.15
N LEU A 163 19.98 -12.34 8.90
CA LEU A 163 18.83 -11.92 9.70
C LEU A 163 19.20 -12.01 11.18
N GLU A 164 19.45 -10.87 11.83
CA GLU A 164 20.02 -10.79 13.19
C GLU A 164 19.15 -9.99 14.17
N TYR A 165 18.31 -9.09 13.67
CA TYR A 165 17.41 -8.31 14.52
C TYR A 165 16.16 -9.11 14.89
N GLY A 166 15.55 -8.81 16.05
CA GLY A 166 14.39 -9.56 16.54
C GLY A 166 13.24 -9.66 15.53
N TRP A 167 12.92 -8.55 14.86
CA TRP A 167 11.89 -8.51 13.81
C TRP A 167 12.28 -9.32 12.55
N GLU A 168 13.57 -9.43 12.24
CA GLU A 168 14.07 -10.23 11.12
C GLU A 168 13.98 -11.73 11.42
N LEU A 169 14.20 -12.13 12.68
CA LEU A 169 14.02 -13.50 13.13
C LEU A 169 12.55 -13.92 13.11
N GLU A 170 11.63 -13.00 13.41
CA GLU A 170 10.19 -13.23 13.25
C GLU A 170 9.81 -13.37 11.77
N LEU A 171 10.34 -12.49 10.90
CA LEU A 171 10.17 -12.60 9.45
C LEU A 171 10.73 -13.93 8.92
N LYS A 172 11.89 -14.39 9.41
CA LYS A 172 12.47 -15.68 9.05
C LYS A 172 11.52 -16.83 9.33
N LYS A 173 11.00 -16.91 10.56
CA LYS A 173 10.02 -17.95 10.96
C LYS A 173 8.79 -17.92 10.06
N ARG A 174 8.28 -16.73 9.75
CA ARG A 174 7.13 -16.55 8.86
C ARG A 174 7.43 -17.04 7.44
N VAL A 175 8.60 -16.71 6.90
CA VAL A 175 9.05 -17.17 5.57
C VAL A 175 9.21 -18.69 5.53
N GLU A 176 9.78 -19.29 6.57
CA GLU A 176 9.92 -20.76 6.67
C GLU A 176 8.55 -21.46 6.68
N GLN A 177 7.59 -20.94 7.45
CA GLN A 177 6.21 -21.43 7.48
C GLN A 177 5.55 -21.33 6.10
N LEU A 178 5.50 -20.13 5.51
CA LEU A 178 4.84 -19.87 4.23
C LEU A 178 5.47 -20.68 3.09
N LYS A 179 6.80 -20.85 3.11
CA LYS A 179 7.50 -21.71 2.16
C LYS A 179 7.03 -23.16 2.26
N SER A 180 6.89 -23.71 3.47
CA SER A 180 6.40 -25.08 3.67
C SER A 180 4.95 -25.29 3.19
N GLU A 181 4.11 -24.26 3.34
CA GLU A 181 2.71 -24.29 2.91
C GLU A 181 2.55 -24.05 1.40
N SER A 182 3.51 -23.38 0.75
CA SER A 182 3.44 -23.03 -0.67
C SER A 182 3.44 -24.23 -1.63
N GLY A 183 3.69 -25.45 -1.15
CA GLY A 183 3.47 -26.70 -1.90
C GLY A 183 2.00 -27.12 -2.01
N ASN A 184 1.12 -26.56 -1.18
CA ASN A 184 -0.33 -26.77 -1.22
C ASN A 184 -1.04 -25.43 -1.42
N THR A 185 -1.48 -25.17 -2.64
CA THR A 185 -2.08 -23.90 -3.05
C THR A 185 -3.33 -23.53 -2.26
N ILE A 186 -4.12 -24.50 -1.82
CA ILE A 186 -5.33 -24.26 -1.03
C ILE A 186 -4.95 -23.74 0.37
N GLU A 187 -4.02 -24.42 1.04
CA GLU A 187 -3.57 -24.03 2.38
C GLU A 187 -2.80 -22.71 2.35
N PHE A 188 -1.95 -22.51 1.33
CA PHE A 188 -1.25 -21.23 1.14
C PHE A 188 -2.23 -20.06 0.98
N ARG A 189 -3.25 -20.20 0.14
CA ARG A 189 -4.27 -19.13 -0.05
C ARG A 189 -5.03 -18.84 1.26
N LYS A 190 -5.41 -19.88 2.00
CA LYS A 190 -6.08 -19.71 3.31
C LYS A 190 -5.21 -18.95 4.31
N GLU A 191 -3.91 -19.29 4.41
CA GLU A 191 -3.00 -18.58 5.31
C GLU A 191 -2.82 -17.11 4.89
N ILE A 192 -2.67 -16.84 3.59
CA ILE A 192 -2.55 -15.46 3.10
C ILE A 192 -3.84 -14.67 3.34
N ASP A 193 -5.01 -15.27 3.14
CA ASP A 193 -6.29 -14.63 3.47
C ASP A 193 -6.41 -14.32 4.96
N TYR A 194 -6.03 -15.26 5.83
CA TYR A 194 -5.99 -15.04 7.26
C TYR A 194 -5.08 -13.85 7.64
N ILE A 195 -3.86 -13.80 7.08
CA ILE A 195 -2.93 -12.70 7.31
C ILE A 195 -3.52 -11.37 6.84
N ILE A 196 -4.14 -11.34 5.65
CA ILE A 196 -4.79 -10.14 5.11
C ILE A 196 -5.88 -9.66 6.07
N GLU A 197 -6.77 -10.55 6.52
CA GLU A 197 -7.85 -10.20 7.44
C GLU A 197 -7.33 -9.63 8.77
N GLU A 198 -6.35 -10.28 9.40
CA GLU A 198 -5.75 -9.78 10.65
C GLU A 198 -5.06 -8.43 10.43
N THR A 199 -4.33 -8.27 9.34
CA THR A 199 -3.68 -7.01 8.97
C THR A 199 -4.70 -5.87 8.78
N ARG A 200 -5.83 -6.16 8.12
CA ARG A 200 -6.91 -5.20 7.90
C ARG A 200 -7.54 -4.77 9.21
N LYS A 201 -7.77 -5.71 10.14
CA LYS A 201 -8.27 -5.42 11.51
C LYS A 201 -7.31 -4.50 12.26
N GLU A 202 -6.01 -4.80 12.26
CA GLU A 202 -5.00 -3.96 12.93
C GLU A 202 -4.95 -2.54 12.35
N LYS A 203 -5.12 -2.40 11.03
CA LYS A 203 -5.17 -1.10 10.34
C LYS A 203 -6.50 -0.37 10.50
N LYS A 204 -7.51 -1.01 11.09
CA LYS A 204 -8.89 -0.51 11.25
C LYS A 204 -9.51 -0.15 9.90
N LEU A 205 -9.25 -0.97 8.88
CA LEU A 205 -9.93 -0.89 7.59
C LEU A 205 -11.36 -1.38 7.75
N LYS A 206 -12.25 -0.92 6.87
CA LYS A 206 -13.64 -1.38 6.86
C LYS A 206 -13.69 -2.87 6.52
N GLU A 207 -14.66 -3.58 7.09
CA GLU A 207 -15.01 -4.90 6.59
C GLU A 207 -15.47 -4.76 5.13
N THR A 208 -15.06 -5.72 4.31
CA THR A 208 -15.42 -5.77 2.90
C THR A 208 -15.98 -7.15 2.60
N ASP A 209 -17.16 -7.19 2.00
CA ASP A 209 -17.75 -8.42 1.47
C ASP A 209 -17.05 -8.84 0.17
N ILE A 210 -16.40 -7.89 -0.50
CA ILE A 210 -15.53 -8.14 -1.64
C ILE A 210 -14.19 -8.62 -1.11
N LYS A 211 -14.10 -9.93 -0.89
CA LYS A 211 -12.82 -10.63 -0.76
C LYS A 211 -12.34 -11.01 -2.15
N ASN A 212 -11.02 -11.07 -2.33
CA ASN A 212 -10.49 -11.65 -3.55
C ASN A 212 -10.90 -13.11 -3.64
N VAL A 213 -11.37 -13.50 -4.82
CA VAL A 213 -11.47 -14.90 -5.21
C VAL A 213 -10.17 -15.21 -5.93
N TRP A 214 -9.20 -15.78 -5.20
CA TRP A 214 -7.95 -16.26 -5.77
C TRP A 214 -8.18 -17.51 -6.64
#